data_AF-A0A7S2LTR0-F1
#
_entry.id   AF-A0A7S2LTR0-F1
#
_cell.length_a   1.000
_cell.length_b   1.000
_cell.length_c   1.000
_cell.angle_alpha   90.00
_cell.angle_beta   90.00
_cell.angle_gamma   90.00
#
_symmetry.space_group_name_H-M   'P 1'
#
loop_
_entity.id
_entity.type
_entity.pdbx_description
1 polymer ?
#
loop_
_entity_poly.entity_id
_entity_poly.type
_entity_poly.pdbx_seq_one_letter_code
_entity_poly.pdbx_strand_id
1 'polypeptide(L)'
;DFERHFLGQWRARYPDADWVRPENRQTHYVDSDPSGAYDAARTHAIFSAPGFFETMPPIPGAVEALLEMDREPGVRVRICTAPFGDGEGMERCKREKLAWVRRVLGERWTHDDKFSCTKDKSVVPGALLIDDK
;
A
#
# COMPACT_ATOMS: atom_id res chain seq x y z
N ASP A 1 -2.30 -5.48 2.81
CA ASP A 1 -2.48 -5.21 4.24
C ASP A 1 -1.22 -4.54 4.74
N PHE A 2 -1.22 -3.21 4.71
CA PHE A 2 -0.07 -2.40 5.07
C PHE A 2 0.16 -2.42 6.58
N GLU A 3 -0.89 -2.23 7.38
CA GLU A 3 -0.82 -2.15 8.83
C GLU A 3 -0.21 -3.42 9.45
N ARG A 4 -0.72 -4.60 9.08
CA ARG A 4 -0.18 -5.86 9.63
C ARG A 4 1.24 -6.13 9.14
N HIS A 5 1.55 -5.78 7.90
CA HIS A 5 2.90 -5.96 7.36
C HIS A 5 3.91 -5.05 8.06
N PHE A 6 3.58 -3.75 8.19
CA PHE A 6 4.38 -2.79 8.93
C PHE A 6 4.62 -3.26 10.38
N LEU A 7 3.57 -3.61 11.11
CA LEU A 7 3.71 -4.05 12.50
C LEU A 7 4.58 -5.31 12.64
N GLY A 8 4.45 -6.26 11.71
CA GLY A 8 5.33 -7.43 11.66
C GLY A 8 6.80 -7.06 11.50
N GLN A 9 7.11 -6.16 10.56
CA GLN A 9 8.48 -5.67 10.33
C GLN A 9 9.00 -4.83 11.51
N TRP A 10 8.15 -3.99 12.11
CA TRP A 10 8.48 -3.18 13.28
C TRP A 10 8.91 -4.07 14.45
N ARG A 11 8.08 -5.05 14.81
CA ARG A 11 8.35 -5.97 15.93
C ARG A 11 9.57 -6.86 15.67
N ALA A 12 9.84 -7.21 14.42
CA ALA A 12 11.02 -8.00 14.07
C ALA A 12 12.32 -7.17 14.14
N ARG A 13 12.29 -5.90 13.71
CA ARG A 13 13.46 -5.03 13.64
C ARG A 13 13.75 -4.28 14.94
N TYR A 14 12.72 -4.01 15.73
CA TYR A 14 12.78 -3.23 16.96
C TYR A 14 12.01 -3.96 18.07
N PRO A 15 12.52 -5.12 18.56
CA PRO A 15 11.80 -5.98 19.49
C PRO A 15 11.48 -5.30 20.84
N ASP A 16 12.30 -4.34 21.26
CA ASP A 16 12.13 -3.61 22.52
C ASP A 16 11.32 -2.32 22.37
N ALA A 17 10.86 -1.98 21.16
CA ALA A 17 10.08 -0.77 20.92
C ALA A 17 8.60 -0.99 21.20
N ASP A 18 7.96 0.06 21.72
CA ASP A 18 6.50 0.10 21.85
C ASP A 18 5.83 -0.04 20.48
N TRP A 19 4.59 -0.54 20.51
CA TRP A 19 3.74 -0.65 19.33
C TRP A 19 2.28 -0.61 19.76
N VAL A 20 1.43 -0.17 18.84
CA VAL A 20 -0.03 -0.18 19.01
C VAL A 20 -0.67 -1.19 18.08
N ARG A 21 -1.79 -1.77 18.52
CA ARG A 21 -2.60 -2.66 17.69
C ARG A 21 -3.06 -1.91 16.43
N PRO A 22 -3.09 -2.55 15.25
CA PRO A 22 -3.56 -1.91 14.01
C PRO A 22 -4.92 -1.22 14.17
N GLU A 23 -5.83 -1.83 14.91
CA GLU A 23 -7.20 -1.33 15.11
C GLU A 23 -7.25 -0.07 16.00
N ASN A 24 -6.16 0.22 16.72
CA ASN A 24 -6.03 1.38 17.60
C ASN A 24 -5.23 2.53 16.97
N ARG A 25 -4.73 2.36 15.74
CA ARG A 25 -4.06 3.40 14.95
C ARG A 25 -5.06 4.49 14.61
N GLN A 26 -4.68 5.76 14.83
CA GLN A 26 -5.61 6.89 14.66
C GLN A 26 -5.33 7.74 13.43
N THR A 27 -4.18 7.55 12.79
CA THR A 27 -3.74 8.36 11.67
C THR A 27 -3.34 7.49 10.49
N HIS A 28 -3.62 7.98 9.28
CA HIS A 28 -3.18 7.36 8.03
C HIS A 28 -1.64 7.24 7.94
N TYR A 29 -0.92 8.29 8.38
CA TYR A 29 0.54 8.25 8.41
C TYR A 29 1.06 7.65 9.71
N VAL A 30 1.95 6.66 9.58
CA VAL A 30 2.48 5.88 10.71
C VAL A 30 3.24 6.73 11.73
N ASP A 31 4.10 7.59 11.22
CA ASP A 31 4.96 8.50 11.96
C ASP A 31 4.24 9.72 12.56
N SER A 32 2.94 9.86 12.30
CA SER A 32 2.09 10.93 12.84
C SER A 32 1.13 10.44 13.93
N ASP A 33 1.27 9.18 14.37
CA ASP A 33 0.34 8.59 15.34
C ASP A 33 0.53 9.17 16.74
N PRO A 34 -0.55 9.59 17.42
CA PRO A 34 -0.47 10.28 18.70
C PRO A 34 0.00 9.39 19.85
N SER A 35 0.07 8.06 19.69
CA SER A 35 0.61 7.16 20.71
C SER A 35 2.10 7.37 20.98
N GLY A 36 2.84 7.96 20.02
CA GLY A 36 4.29 8.10 20.12
C GLY A 36 5.06 6.78 19.97
N ALA A 37 4.38 5.67 19.66
CA ALA A 37 5.02 4.36 19.53
C ALA A 37 5.96 4.26 18.31
N TYR A 38 5.72 5.06 17.27
CA TYR A 38 6.46 5.02 16.01
C TYR A 38 7.09 6.37 15.68
N ASP A 39 8.41 6.41 15.55
CA ASP A 39 9.12 7.59 15.05
C ASP A 39 9.33 7.51 13.53
N ALA A 40 9.49 8.68 12.91
CA ALA A 40 9.67 8.82 11.48
C ALA A 40 10.90 8.08 10.95
N ALA A 41 12.04 8.13 11.65
CA ALA A 41 13.29 7.56 11.16
C ALA A 41 13.20 6.03 11.02
N ARG A 42 12.73 5.35 12.06
CA ARG A 42 12.56 3.88 12.04
C ARG A 42 11.43 3.45 11.10
N THR A 43 10.33 4.21 11.08
CA THR A 43 9.20 3.94 10.18
C THR A 43 9.62 4.04 8.71
N HIS A 44 10.32 5.12 8.32
CA HIS A 44 10.77 5.33 6.96
C HIS A 44 11.85 4.34 6.56
N ALA A 45 12.70 3.89 7.50
CA ALA A 45 13.67 2.83 7.27
C ALA A 45 13.00 1.48 6.92
N ILE A 46 11.82 1.19 7.48
CA ILE A 46 11.02 0.02 7.11
C ILE A 46 10.40 0.22 5.71
N PHE A 47 9.73 1.35 5.46
CA PHE A 47 9.08 1.59 4.16
C PHE A 47 10.08 1.64 3.00
N SER A 48 11.28 2.12 3.26
CA SER A 48 12.35 2.21 2.26
C SER A 48 13.09 0.90 2.06
N ALA A 49 12.91 -0.10 2.94
CA ALA A 49 13.59 -1.38 2.84
C ALA A 49 13.17 -2.10 1.54
N PRO A 50 14.13 -2.67 0.78
CA PRO A 50 13.80 -3.44 -0.42
C PRO A 50 12.81 -4.56 -0.12
N GLY A 51 11.80 -4.69 -0.98
CA GLY A 51 10.78 -5.72 -0.91
C GLY A 51 9.63 -5.43 0.06
N PHE A 52 9.66 -4.31 0.80
CA PHE A 52 8.58 -3.96 1.73
C PHE A 52 7.22 -3.91 1.02
N PHE A 53 7.11 -3.19 -0.11
CA PHE A 53 5.84 -3.09 -0.81
C PHE A 53 5.52 -4.35 -1.61
N GLU A 54 6.53 -5.03 -2.14
CA GLU A 54 6.37 -6.24 -2.95
C GLU A 54 5.85 -7.44 -2.14
N THR A 55 6.24 -7.53 -0.86
CA THR A 55 5.95 -8.69 0.00
C THR A 55 4.75 -8.50 0.92
N MET A 56 4.03 -7.38 0.81
CA MET A 56 2.80 -7.17 1.57
C MET A 56 1.80 -8.32 1.32
N PRO A 57 1.14 -8.86 2.35
CA PRO A 57 0.03 -9.78 2.14
C PRO A 57 -1.19 -9.00 1.63
N PRO A 58 -2.08 -9.60 0.81
CA PRO A 58 -3.36 -8.99 0.47
C PRO A 58 -4.23 -8.76 1.72
N ILE A 59 -5.13 -7.78 1.66
CA ILE A 59 -6.18 -7.64 2.68
C ILE A 59 -7.18 -8.79 2.47
N PRO A 60 -7.63 -9.50 3.52
CA PRO A 60 -8.63 -10.56 3.38
C PRO A 60 -9.88 -10.08 2.62
N GLY A 61 -10.28 -10.82 1.58
CA GLY A 61 -11.45 -10.52 0.75
C GLY A 61 -11.24 -9.43 -0.32
N ALA A 62 -10.13 -8.68 -0.28
CA ALA A 62 -9.93 -7.55 -1.19
C ALA A 62 -9.65 -7.98 -2.63
N VAL A 63 -8.96 -9.11 -2.83
CA VAL A 63 -8.65 -9.64 -4.17
C VAL A 63 -9.93 -10.15 -4.82
N GLU A 64 -10.71 -10.91 -4.06
CA GLU A 64 -11.99 -11.48 -4.49
C GLU A 64 -12.96 -10.37 -4.89
N ALA A 65 -13.17 -9.38 -4.01
CA ALA A 65 -14.06 -8.25 -4.27
C ALA A 65 -13.63 -7.43 -5.50
N LEU A 66 -12.33 -7.19 -5.66
CA LEU A 66 -11.80 -6.46 -6.82
C LEU A 66 -12.04 -7.23 -8.13
N LEU A 67 -11.83 -8.55 -8.13
CA LEU A 67 -12.08 -9.39 -9.31
C LEU A 67 -13.57 -9.57 -9.60
N GLU A 68 -14.43 -9.55 -8.59
CA GLU A 68 -15.90 -9.53 -8.76
C GLU A 68 -16.34 -8.22 -9.42
N MET A 69 -15.89 -7.07 -8.92
CA MET A 69 -16.18 -5.77 -9.53
C MET A 69 -15.67 -5.68 -10.98
N ASP A 70 -14.51 -6.26 -11.31
CA ASP A 70 -13.98 -6.25 -12.68
C ASP A 70 -14.80 -7.09 -13.68
N ARG A 71 -15.60 -8.04 -13.19
CA ARG A 71 -16.47 -8.87 -14.04
C ARG A 71 -17.83 -8.23 -14.29
N GLU A 72 -18.20 -7.20 -13.52
CA GLU A 72 -19.51 -6.56 -13.64
C GLU A 72 -19.61 -5.78 -14.97
N PRO A 73 -20.60 -6.08 -15.83
CA PRO A 73 -20.77 -5.37 -17.10
C PRO A 73 -20.93 -3.86 -16.92
N GLY A 74 -20.16 -3.09 -17.69
CA GLY A 74 -20.19 -1.62 -17.63
C GLY A 74 -19.36 -1.01 -16.50
N VAL A 75 -18.77 -1.82 -15.61
CA VAL A 75 -17.84 -1.37 -14.57
C VAL A 75 -16.41 -1.49 -15.09
N ARG A 76 -15.61 -0.43 -14.88
CA ARG A 76 -14.17 -0.44 -15.17
C ARG A 76 -13.39 -0.22 -13.89
N VAL A 77 -12.73 -1.28 -13.43
CA VAL A 77 -11.89 -1.25 -12.22
C VAL A 77 -10.44 -0.99 -12.58
N ARG A 78 -9.78 -0.11 -11.81
CA ARG A 78 -8.36 0.24 -11.88
C ARG A 78 -7.80 0.38 -10.46
N ILE A 79 -6.56 -0.06 -10.26
CA ILE A 79 -5.77 0.26 -9.06
C ILE A 79 -5.18 1.66 -9.22
N CYS A 80 -5.51 2.56 -8.29
CA CYS A 80 -4.94 3.90 -8.20
C CYS A 80 -4.19 4.07 -6.87
N THR A 81 -2.86 4.01 -6.90
CA THR A 81 -1.99 4.07 -5.71
C THR A 81 -1.04 5.26 -5.79
N ALA A 82 -0.56 5.74 -4.65
CA ALA A 82 0.58 6.67 -4.60
C ALA A 82 1.88 5.92 -4.32
N PRO A 83 3.03 6.36 -4.87
CA PRO A 83 4.33 5.87 -4.44
C PRO A 83 4.78 6.58 -3.17
N PHE A 84 5.56 5.89 -2.33
CA PHE A 84 6.22 6.45 -1.16
C PHE A 84 7.59 7.03 -1.50
N GLY A 85 7.98 8.12 -0.83
CA GLY A 85 9.29 8.75 -0.97
C GLY A 85 9.47 9.59 -2.23
N ASP A 86 10.74 9.88 -2.54
CA ASP A 86 11.19 10.68 -3.68
C ASP A 86 12.38 10.02 -4.39
N GLY A 87 12.75 10.52 -5.57
CA GLY A 87 13.90 10.05 -6.35
C GLY A 87 13.91 8.54 -6.53
N GLU A 88 15.05 7.90 -6.25
CA GLU A 88 15.22 6.44 -6.38
C GLU A 88 14.32 5.64 -5.44
N GLY A 89 13.98 6.18 -4.26
CA GLY A 89 13.05 5.55 -3.32
C GLY A 89 11.66 5.41 -3.92
N MET A 90 11.19 6.48 -4.57
CA MET A 90 9.92 6.49 -5.27
C MET A 90 9.89 5.49 -6.43
N GLU A 91 10.94 5.42 -7.25
CA GLU A 91 11.00 4.49 -8.39
C GLU A 91 11.06 3.03 -7.94
N ARG A 92 11.76 2.73 -6.84
CA ARG A 92 11.72 1.40 -6.21
C ARG A 92 10.31 1.06 -5.73
N CYS A 93 9.66 1.97 -5.00
CA CYS A 93 8.30 1.77 -4.51
C CYS A 93 7.32 1.49 -5.66
N LYS A 94 7.39 2.24 -6.77
CA LYS A 94 6.58 2.00 -7.97
C LYS A 94 6.78 0.59 -8.53
N ARG A 95 8.04 0.17 -8.71
CA ARG A 95 8.38 -1.16 -9.21
C ARG A 95 7.88 -2.27 -8.30
N GLU A 96 8.08 -2.14 -6.98
CA GLU A 96 7.63 -3.13 -6.01
C GLU A 96 6.11 -3.25 -5.94
N LYS A 97 5.38 -2.13 -6.03
CA LYS A 97 3.91 -2.13 -6.14
C LYS A 97 3.45 -2.84 -7.41
N LEU A 98 4.11 -2.59 -8.55
CA LEU A 98 3.78 -3.28 -9.80
C LEU A 98 4.10 -4.79 -9.73
N ALA A 99 5.20 -5.17 -9.09
CA ALA A 99 5.57 -6.56 -8.85
C ALA A 99 4.55 -7.27 -7.95
N TRP A 100 4.08 -6.59 -6.90
CA TRP A 100 2.99 -7.08 -6.05
C TRP A 100 1.72 -7.33 -6.86
N VAL A 101 1.32 -6.37 -7.70
CA VAL A 101 0.14 -6.49 -8.56
C VAL A 101 0.27 -7.67 -9.51
N ARG A 102 1.41 -7.82 -10.18
CA ARG A 102 1.68 -8.97 -11.06
C ARG A 102 1.55 -10.29 -10.31
N ARG A 103 2.17 -10.39 -9.12
CA ARG A 103 2.20 -11.61 -8.29
C ARG A 103 0.82 -11.99 -7.76
N VAL A 104 0.00 -11.02 -7.38
CA VAL A 104 -1.29 -11.26 -6.70
C VAL A 104 -2.47 -11.29 -7.67
N LEU A 105 -2.47 -10.44 -8.69
CA LEU A 105 -3.61 -10.24 -9.61
C LEU A 105 -3.32 -10.72 -11.05
N GLY A 106 -2.05 -10.97 -11.39
CA GLY A 106 -1.62 -11.41 -12.72
C GLY A 106 -1.26 -10.28 -13.67
N GLU A 107 -0.65 -10.63 -14.81
CA GLU A 107 -0.09 -9.67 -15.80
C GLU A 107 -1.15 -8.68 -16.32
N ARG A 108 -2.41 -9.11 -16.47
CA ARG A 108 -3.49 -8.22 -16.94
C ARG A 108 -3.60 -6.94 -16.10
N TRP A 109 -3.35 -7.05 -14.79
CA TRP A 109 -3.48 -5.92 -13.88
C TRP A 109 -2.28 -4.96 -13.89
N THR A 110 -1.21 -5.27 -14.61
CA THR A 110 -0.05 -4.38 -14.76
C THR A 110 -0.16 -3.41 -15.93
N HIS A 111 -1.17 -3.55 -16.79
CA HIS A 111 -1.41 -2.63 -17.90
C HIS A 111 -1.88 -1.25 -17.42
N ASP A 112 -1.58 -0.21 -18.21
CA ASP A 112 -1.90 1.19 -17.89
C ASP A 112 -3.40 1.46 -17.75
N ASP A 113 -4.25 0.63 -18.34
CA ASP A 113 -5.70 0.72 -18.15
C ASP A 113 -6.15 0.22 -16.76
N LYS A 114 -5.35 -0.65 -16.13
CA LYS A 114 -5.61 -1.30 -14.83
C LYS A 114 -4.77 -0.78 -13.66
N PHE A 115 -3.63 -0.14 -13.90
CA PHE A 115 -2.76 0.33 -12.83
C PHE A 115 -2.29 1.78 -13.07
N SER A 116 -2.43 2.61 -12.05
CA SER A 116 -1.88 3.97 -12.00
C SER A 116 -1.15 4.19 -10.68
N CYS A 117 0.09 4.66 -10.76
CA CYS A 117 0.91 4.98 -9.60
C CYS A 117 1.37 6.45 -9.65
N THR A 118 0.65 7.31 -8.93
CA THR A 118 0.82 8.77 -8.97
C THR A 118 0.63 9.39 -7.58
N LYS A 119 1.39 10.44 -7.27
CA LYS A 119 1.21 11.21 -6.03
C LYS A 119 -0.09 12.01 -6.02
N ASP A 120 -0.51 12.47 -7.19
CA ASP A 120 -1.78 13.17 -7.38
C ASP A 120 -2.79 12.21 -7.99
N LYS A 121 -3.76 11.73 -7.19
CA LYS A 121 -4.83 10.86 -7.69
C LYS A 121 -5.95 11.63 -8.38
N SER A 122 -6.02 12.95 -8.23
CA SER A 122 -7.07 13.78 -8.85
C SER A 122 -6.95 13.84 -10.38
N VAL A 123 -5.75 13.60 -10.91
CA VAL A 123 -5.51 13.51 -12.36
C VAL A 123 -5.93 12.17 -12.97
N VAL A 124 -6.37 11.20 -12.17
CA VAL A 124 -6.83 9.90 -12.65
C VAL A 124 -8.35 9.93 -12.80
N PRO A 125 -8.89 9.85 -14.02
CA PRO A 125 -10.33 9.89 -14.23
C PRO A 125 -11.03 8.66 -13.62
N GLY A 126 -12.11 8.90 -12.87
CA GLY A 126 -12.92 7.85 -12.27
C GLY A 126 -14.22 8.40 -11.70
N ALA A 127 -15.24 7.55 -11.55
CA ALA A 127 -16.50 7.92 -10.92
C ALA A 127 -16.46 7.81 -9.39
N LEU A 128 -15.65 6.87 -8.88
CA LEU A 128 -15.50 6.58 -7.45
C LEU A 128 -14.03 6.29 -7.15
N LEU A 129 -13.58 6.69 -5.97
CA LEU A 129 -12.27 6.34 -5.41
C LEU A 129 -12.50 5.71 -4.03
N ILE A 130 -12.07 4.45 -3.87
CA ILE A 130 -12.05 3.75 -2.58
C ILE A 130 -10.63 3.90 -2.02
N ASP A 131 -10.49 4.68 -0.97
CA ASP A 131 -9.21 5.09 -0.37
C ASP A 131 -9.34 5.14 1.15
N ASP A 132 -8.28 4.78 1.86
CA ASP A 132 -8.22 4.79 3.33
C ASP A 132 -7.76 6.14 3.90
N LYS A 133 -7.34 7.07 3.04
CA LYS A 133 -6.93 8.42 3.43
C LYS A 133 -8.09 9.37 3.71
#